data_AF-A0A2N1DGC3-F1
#
_entry.id   AF-A0A2N1DGC3-F1
#
_cell.length_a   1.000
_cell.length_b   1.000
_cell.length_c   1.000
_cell.angle_alpha   90.00
_cell.angle_beta   90.00
_cell.angle_gamma   90.00
#
_symmetry.space_group_name_H-M   'P 1'
#
loop_
_entity.id
_entity.type
_entity.pdbx_description
1 polymer ?
#
loop_
_entity_poly.entity_id
_entity_poly.type
_entity_poly.pdbx_seq_one_letter_code
_entity_poly.pdbx_strand_id
1 'polypeptide(L)'
;MEQYETEEQQVEAIKRFWKENGLSLIIGALLGLGGLLGWRYYNDSQIDAKEQASFAYEKASEELIKGEAGFGQAKSFIDSHSDTGYAMLMALEMAQQAIERKDLAEAAKQLEFVASNAKLTAVQSIAQLRLARIQIEQGEFELALASAEKVSDQAFKSQSQEIKGDVYLAQQLFDKARAAYSAALETNDRDQVLKMKLDNLAIAANG
;
A
#
# COMPACT_ATOMS: atom_id res chain seq x y z
N MET A 1 -28.73 -25.86 47.69
CA MET A 1 -28.88 -24.41 47.91
C MET A 1 -28.78 -24.21 49.41
N GLU A 2 -27.64 -23.76 49.93
CA GLU A 2 -27.61 -23.31 51.33
C GLU A 2 -28.17 -21.89 51.36
N GLN A 3 -29.43 -21.77 51.77
CA GLN A 3 -30.04 -20.49 52.13
C GLN A 3 -29.49 -20.09 53.50
N TYR A 4 -28.70 -19.01 53.55
CA TYR A 4 -28.21 -18.44 54.80
C TYR A 4 -29.34 -17.68 55.50
N GLU A 5 -29.92 -18.25 56.55
CA GLU A 5 -31.15 -17.75 57.19
C GLU A 5 -30.94 -16.75 58.37
N THR A 6 -29.73 -16.28 58.66
CA THR A 6 -29.51 -15.19 59.66
C THR A 6 -28.37 -14.25 59.28
N GLU A 7 -28.48 -12.96 59.65
CA GLU A 7 -27.48 -11.92 59.33
C GLU A 7 -26.07 -12.27 59.83
N GLU A 8 -25.95 -12.91 61.01
CA GLU A 8 -24.64 -13.29 61.56
C GLU A 8 -23.90 -14.33 60.69
N GLN A 9 -24.61 -15.32 60.15
CA GLN A 9 -24.01 -16.36 59.30
C GLN A 9 -23.58 -15.81 57.93
N GLN A 10 -24.32 -14.85 57.38
CA GLN A 10 -23.91 -14.16 56.15
C GLN A 10 -22.63 -13.35 56.36
N VAL A 11 -22.50 -12.67 57.50
CA VAL A 11 -21.29 -11.91 57.86
C VAL A 11 -20.08 -12.83 58.04
N GLU A 12 -20.24 -13.99 58.68
CA GLU A 12 -19.15 -14.96 58.79
C GLU A 12 -18.72 -15.54 57.44
N ALA A 13 -19.66 -15.85 56.55
CA ALA A 13 -19.36 -16.36 55.21
C ALA A 13 -18.54 -15.35 54.39
N ILE A 14 -18.89 -14.07 54.44
CA ILE A 14 -18.14 -12.99 53.76
C ILE A 14 -16.73 -12.85 54.36
N LYS A 15 -16.59 -12.90 55.69
CA LYS A 15 -15.29 -12.84 56.37
C LYS A 15 -14.39 -14.01 55.98
N ARG A 16 -14.93 -15.23 55.91
CA ARG A 16 -14.17 -16.42 55.50
C ARG A 16 -13.75 -16.33 54.03
N PHE A 17 -14.67 -15.95 53.13
CA PHE A 17 -14.35 -15.76 51.71
C PHE A 17 -13.21 -14.76 51.49
N TRP A 18 -13.24 -13.61 52.16
CA TRP A 18 -12.16 -12.61 52.08
C TRP A 18 -10.85 -13.09 52.68
N LYS A 19 -10.89 -13.82 53.80
CA LYS A 19 -9.69 -14.40 54.41
C LYS A 19 -9.03 -15.44 53.51
N GLU A 20 -9.82 -16.20 52.76
CA GLU A 20 -9.33 -17.26 51.86
C GLU A 20 -8.92 -16.72 50.48
N ASN A 21 -9.64 -15.74 49.93
CA ASN A 21 -9.50 -15.31 48.53
C ASN A 21 -9.04 -13.84 48.35
N GLY A 22 -9.01 -13.04 49.42
CA GLY A 22 -8.75 -11.59 49.34
C GLY A 22 -7.43 -11.25 48.67
N LEU A 23 -6.36 -12.01 48.96
CA LEU A 23 -5.05 -11.79 48.32
C LEU A 23 -5.12 -12.07 46.81
N SER A 24 -5.74 -13.17 46.40
CA SER A 24 -5.90 -13.54 44.99
C SER A 24 -6.76 -12.53 44.23
N LEU A 25 -7.83 -12.01 44.85
CA LEU A 25 -8.66 -10.96 44.27
C LEU A 25 -7.90 -9.64 44.10
N ILE A 26 -7.07 -9.25 45.09
CA ILE A 26 -6.24 -8.05 44.99
C ILE A 26 -5.20 -8.22 43.87
N ILE A 27 -4.51 -9.35 43.81
CA ILE A 27 -3.53 -9.63 42.75
C ILE A 27 -4.22 -9.63 41.38
N GLY A 28 -5.36 -10.30 41.25
CA GLY A 28 -6.14 -10.32 40.02
C GLY A 28 -6.61 -8.93 39.60
N ALA A 29 -7.08 -8.10 40.54
CA ALA A 29 -7.48 -6.73 40.29
C ALA A 29 -6.29 -5.85 39.85
N LEU A 30 -5.14 -5.97 40.50
CA LEU A 30 -3.92 -5.23 40.14
C LEU A 30 -3.40 -5.64 38.76
N LEU A 31 -3.37 -6.93 38.45
CA LEU A 31 -2.99 -7.42 37.13
C LEU A 31 -3.98 -6.97 36.04
N GLY A 32 -5.28 -7.02 36.33
CA GLY A 32 -6.33 -6.56 35.42
C GLY A 32 -6.23 -5.06 35.13
N LEU A 33 -6.11 -4.23 36.18
CA LEU A 33 -5.96 -2.78 36.04
C LEU A 33 -4.63 -2.42 35.37
N GLY A 34 -3.53 -3.06 35.76
CA GLY A 34 -2.22 -2.84 35.15
C GLY A 34 -2.21 -3.20 33.66
N GLY A 35 -2.82 -4.32 33.29
CA GLY A 35 -2.97 -4.74 31.89
C GLY A 35 -3.81 -3.76 31.08
N LEU A 36 -4.96 -3.31 31.60
CA LEU A 36 -5.83 -2.34 30.94
C LEU A 36 -5.16 -0.98 30.75
N LEU A 37 -4.50 -0.45 31.79
CA LEU A 37 -3.80 0.83 31.70
C LEU A 37 -2.59 0.75 30.76
N GLY A 38 -1.83 -0.34 30.82
CA GLY A 38 -0.71 -0.59 29.92
C GLY A 38 -1.14 -0.69 28.46
N TRP A 39 -2.21 -1.45 28.17
CA TRP A 39 -2.78 -1.55 26.84
C TRP A 39 -3.31 -0.21 26.33
N ARG A 40 -4.03 0.55 27.18
CA ARG A 40 -4.54 1.87 26.82
C ARG A 40 -3.41 2.84 26.49
N TYR A 41 -2.39 2.91 27.34
CA TYR A 41 -1.22 3.76 27.11
C TYR A 41 -0.50 3.41 25.79
N TYR A 42 -0.32 2.12 25.52
CA TYR A 42 0.26 1.67 24.25
C TYR A 42 -0.61 2.08 23.05
N ASN A 43 -1.92 1.90 23.14
CA ASN A 43 -2.84 2.28 22.07
C ASN A 43 -2.88 3.79 21.85
N ASP A 44 -2.93 4.59 22.91
CA ASP A 44 -2.91 6.06 22.84
C ASP A 44 -1.60 6.54 22.17
N SER A 45 -0.45 5.99 22.58
CA SER A 45 0.84 6.31 21.95
C SER A 45 0.88 5.98 20.46
N GLN A 46 0.23 4.89 20.05
CA GLN A 46 0.15 4.51 18.63
C GLN A 46 -0.81 5.42 17.84
N ILE A 47 -1.84 5.96 18.47
CA ILE A 47 -2.76 6.93 17.86
C ILE A 47 -2.04 8.27 17.68
N ASP A 48 -1.39 8.79 18.71
CA ASP A 48 -0.66 10.05 18.67
C ASP A 48 0.43 10.04 17.57
N ALA A 49 1.18 8.93 17.45
CA ALA A 49 2.19 8.77 16.41
C ALA A 49 1.58 8.81 14.99
N LYS A 50 0.41 8.17 14.80
CA LYS A 50 -0.30 8.19 13.51
C LYS A 50 -0.85 9.56 13.17
N GLU A 51 -1.37 10.29 14.17
CA GLU A 51 -1.86 11.65 13.98
C GLU A 51 -0.74 12.60 13.58
N GLN A 52 0.42 12.54 14.25
CA GLN A 52 1.60 13.33 13.88
C GLN A 52 2.10 13.01 12.47
N ALA A 53 2.16 11.74 12.10
CA ALA A 53 2.53 11.33 10.74
C ALA A 53 1.53 11.83 9.70
N SER A 54 0.23 11.84 10.01
CA SER A 54 -0.82 12.37 9.14
C SER A 54 -0.66 13.88 8.91
N PHE A 55 -0.45 14.66 9.97
CA PHE A 55 -0.21 16.10 9.84
C PHE A 55 1.08 16.41 9.06
N ALA A 56 2.14 15.65 9.31
CA ALA A 56 3.39 15.81 8.59
C ALA A 56 3.23 15.48 7.09
N TYR A 57 2.46 14.44 6.77
CA TYR A 57 2.12 14.07 5.40
C TYR A 57 1.31 15.16 4.71
N GLU A 58 0.24 15.65 5.33
CA GLU A 58 -0.62 16.71 4.78
C GLU A 58 0.20 17.97 4.45
N LYS A 59 1.04 18.41 5.39
CA LYS A 59 1.93 19.55 5.18
C LYS A 59 2.91 19.32 4.04
N ALA A 60 3.54 18.14 3.97
CA ALA A 60 4.48 17.82 2.90
C ALA A 60 3.78 17.76 1.53
N SER A 61 2.54 17.25 1.48
CA SER A 61 1.73 17.14 0.26
C SER A 61 1.32 18.53 -0.24
N GLU A 62 0.86 19.41 0.65
CA GLU A 62 0.55 20.80 0.30
C GLU A 62 1.75 21.55 -0.29
N GLU A 63 2.93 21.37 0.31
CA GLU A 63 4.16 21.99 -0.17
C GLU A 63 4.62 21.40 -1.52
N LEU A 64 4.42 20.10 -1.72
CA LEU A 64 4.72 19.41 -2.97
C LEU A 64 3.88 19.98 -4.13
N ILE A 65 2.59 20.24 -3.89
CA ILE A 65 1.67 20.80 -4.89
C ILE A 65 2.02 22.26 -5.25
N LYS A 66 2.63 23.02 -4.32
CA LYS A 66 3.07 24.39 -4.57
C LYS A 66 4.23 24.49 -5.55
N GLY A 67 4.97 23.40 -5.77
CA GLY A 67 5.98 23.30 -6.82
C GLY A 67 7.22 22.50 -6.43
N GLU A 68 8.26 22.61 -7.25
CA GLU A 68 9.48 21.78 -7.15
C GLU A 68 10.20 21.90 -5.80
N ALA A 69 10.13 23.07 -5.15
CA ALA A 69 10.70 23.26 -3.81
C ALA A 69 10.13 22.29 -2.75
N GLY A 70 8.91 21.78 -2.94
CA GLY A 70 8.28 20.80 -2.05
C GLY A 70 8.87 19.40 -2.12
N PHE A 71 9.64 19.05 -3.17
CA PHE A 71 10.26 17.72 -3.31
C PHE A 71 11.26 17.41 -2.18
N GLY A 72 11.97 18.42 -1.67
CA GLY A 72 12.88 18.25 -0.55
C GLY A 72 12.16 17.85 0.75
N GLN A 73 11.01 18.48 1.02
CA GLN A 73 10.17 18.18 2.19
C GLN A 73 9.52 16.80 2.05
N ALA A 74 8.99 16.49 0.86
CA ALA A 74 8.42 15.18 0.56
C ALA A 74 9.44 14.04 0.71
N LYS A 75 10.67 14.24 0.24
CA LYS A 75 11.76 13.27 0.43
C LYS A 75 12.13 13.09 1.89
N SER A 76 12.28 14.20 2.64
CA SER A 76 12.57 14.14 4.08
C SER A 76 11.46 13.43 4.85
N PHE A 77 10.20 13.62 4.42
CA PHE A 77 9.06 12.91 4.98
C PHE A 77 9.16 11.40 4.74
N ILE A 78 9.44 10.97 3.49
CA ILE A 78 9.64 9.55 3.15
C ILE A 78 10.78 8.94 3.97
N ASP A 79 11.93 9.61 4.05
CA ASP A 79 13.11 9.13 4.79
C ASP A 79 12.79 8.94 6.30
N SER A 80 11.93 9.79 6.86
CA SER A 80 11.53 9.73 8.28
C SER A 80 10.41 8.74 8.58
N HIS A 81 9.65 8.29 7.56
CA HIS A 81 8.44 7.47 7.73
C HIS A 81 8.40 6.28 6.75
N SER A 82 9.56 5.79 6.31
CA SER A 82 9.71 4.88 5.16
C SER A 82 8.93 3.56 5.28
N ASP A 83 8.60 3.14 6.49
CA ASP A 83 7.88 1.90 6.80
C ASP A 83 6.34 2.08 6.90
N THR A 84 5.86 3.31 6.71
CA THR A 84 4.45 3.69 6.81
C THR A 84 3.74 3.70 5.45
N GLY A 85 2.40 3.57 5.48
CA GLY A 85 1.58 3.75 4.28
C GLY A 85 1.66 5.18 3.72
N TYR A 86 1.86 6.19 4.58
CA TYR A 86 1.99 7.58 4.16
C TYR A 86 3.24 7.83 3.32
N ALA A 87 4.36 7.16 3.60
CA ALA A 87 5.54 7.26 2.74
C ALA A 87 5.26 6.70 1.33
N MET A 88 4.46 5.63 1.21
CA MET A 88 4.05 5.11 -0.10
C MET A 88 3.15 6.11 -0.84
N LEU A 89 2.21 6.74 -0.14
CA LEU A 89 1.35 7.79 -0.72
C LEU A 89 2.16 8.99 -1.18
N MET A 90 3.08 9.48 -0.34
CA MET A 90 3.97 10.59 -0.67
C MET A 90 4.82 10.28 -1.90
N ALA A 91 5.40 9.08 -1.98
CA ALA A 91 6.17 8.66 -3.15
C ALA A 91 5.31 8.58 -4.43
N LEU A 92 4.06 8.12 -4.32
CA LEU A 92 3.12 8.12 -5.46
C LEU A 92 2.78 9.55 -5.93
N GLU A 93 2.59 10.49 -4.99
CA GLU A 93 2.37 11.91 -5.31
C GLU A 93 3.60 12.55 -5.95
N MET A 94 4.79 12.28 -5.40
CA MET A 94 6.06 12.73 -5.99
C MET A 94 6.22 12.19 -7.40
N ALA A 95 5.87 10.92 -7.65
CA ALA A 95 5.92 10.33 -8.98
C ALA A 95 4.98 11.05 -9.96
N GLN A 96 3.74 11.35 -9.54
CA GLN A 96 2.79 12.10 -10.37
C GLN A 96 3.33 13.50 -10.69
N GLN A 97 3.80 14.25 -9.69
CA GLN A 97 4.34 15.59 -9.88
C GLN A 97 5.60 15.59 -10.75
N ALA A 98 6.43 14.56 -10.64
CA ALA A 98 7.60 14.39 -11.51
C ALA A 98 7.18 14.15 -12.98
N ILE A 99 6.15 13.33 -13.23
CA ILE A 99 5.59 13.12 -14.58
C ILE A 99 5.04 14.42 -15.17
N GLU A 100 4.30 15.22 -14.38
CA GLU A 100 3.77 16.53 -14.82
C GLU A 100 4.87 17.48 -15.26
N ARG A 101 6.06 17.38 -14.65
CA ARG A 101 7.27 18.14 -15.02
C ARG A 101 8.15 17.46 -16.07
N LYS A 102 7.74 16.31 -16.61
CA LYS A 102 8.51 15.46 -17.54
C LYS A 102 9.82 14.93 -16.96
N ASP A 103 9.97 14.92 -15.64
CA ASP A 103 11.09 14.27 -14.95
C ASP A 103 10.77 12.79 -14.75
N LEU A 104 10.89 12.04 -15.84
CA LEU A 104 10.60 10.61 -15.86
C LEU A 104 11.59 9.80 -15.00
N ALA A 105 12.81 10.31 -14.79
CA ALA A 105 13.82 9.66 -13.96
C ALA A 105 13.40 9.68 -12.48
N GLU A 106 12.99 10.83 -11.97
CA GLU A 106 12.50 10.92 -10.59
C GLU A 106 11.18 10.14 -10.43
N ALA A 107 10.28 10.19 -11.41
CA ALA A 107 9.05 9.41 -11.37
C ALA A 107 9.29 7.90 -11.29
N ALA A 108 10.21 7.37 -12.11
CA ALA A 108 10.61 5.97 -12.07
C ALA A 108 11.18 5.59 -10.71
N LYS A 109 12.11 6.38 -10.17
CA LYS A 109 12.71 6.16 -8.84
C LYS A 109 11.66 6.08 -7.72
N GLN A 110 10.68 6.97 -7.73
CA GLN A 110 9.62 6.95 -6.72
C GLN A 110 8.70 5.74 -6.85
N LEU A 111 8.38 5.31 -8.08
CA LEU A 111 7.58 4.11 -8.30
C LEU A 111 8.34 2.82 -7.97
N GLU A 112 9.65 2.77 -8.20
CA GLU A 112 10.51 1.67 -7.75
C GLU A 112 10.51 1.56 -6.23
N PHE A 113 10.60 2.69 -5.53
CA PHE A 113 10.50 2.74 -4.07
C PHE A 113 9.17 2.16 -3.59
N VAL A 114 8.04 2.58 -4.16
CA VAL A 114 6.72 2.07 -3.79
C VAL A 114 6.60 0.57 -4.10
N ALA A 115 7.03 0.15 -5.28
CA ALA A 115 6.97 -1.25 -5.70
C ALA A 115 7.78 -2.18 -4.78
N SER A 116 8.86 -1.68 -4.18
CA SER A 116 9.75 -2.45 -3.30
C SER A 116 9.32 -2.43 -1.83
N ASN A 117 8.66 -1.36 -1.37
CA ASN A 117 8.41 -1.14 0.06
C ASN A 117 6.94 -1.19 0.47
N ALA A 118 5.99 -1.12 -0.47
CA ALA A 118 4.57 -1.20 -0.14
C ALA A 118 4.22 -2.58 0.45
N LYS A 119 3.39 -2.58 1.50
CA LYS A 119 2.94 -3.81 2.18
C LYS A 119 1.80 -4.52 1.43
N LEU A 120 1.01 -3.77 0.66
CA LEU A 120 -0.12 -4.29 -0.10
C LEU A 120 0.30 -4.66 -1.52
N THR A 121 0.06 -5.90 -1.92
CA THR A 121 0.37 -6.42 -3.26
C THR A 121 -0.29 -5.63 -4.37
N ALA A 122 -1.51 -5.13 -4.15
CA ALA A 122 -2.21 -4.27 -5.10
C ALA A 122 -1.46 -2.95 -5.34
N VAL A 123 -0.91 -2.34 -4.29
CA VAL A 123 -0.12 -1.09 -4.40
C VAL A 123 1.20 -1.35 -5.12
N GLN A 124 1.88 -2.45 -4.79
CA GLN A 124 3.09 -2.88 -5.50
C GLN A 124 2.80 -3.08 -7.00
N SER A 125 1.70 -3.77 -7.32
CA SER A 125 1.28 -4.05 -8.71
C SER A 125 0.99 -2.76 -9.49
N ILE A 126 0.25 -1.82 -8.89
CA ILE A 126 -0.01 -0.51 -9.50
C ILE A 126 1.30 0.24 -9.76
N ALA A 127 2.23 0.23 -8.80
CA ALA A 127 3.53 0.87 -8.97
C ALA A 127 4.36 0.24 -10.10
N GLN A 128 4.40 -1.10 -10.18
CA GLN A 128 5.08 -1.82 -11.26
C GLN A 128 4.48 -1.51 -12.65
N LEU A 129 3.15 -1.49 -12.77
CA LEU A 129 2.48 -1.16 -14.03
C LEU A 129 2.79 0.29 -14.46
N ARG A 130 2.77 1.24 -13.53
CA ARG A 130 3.10 2.64 -13.83
C ARG A 130 4.58 2.81 -14.18
N LEU A 131 5.47 2.13 -13.45
CA LEU A 131 6.90 2.12 -13.71
C LEU A 131 7.21 1.59 -15.12
N ALA A 132 6.60 0.47 -15.51
CA ALA A 132 6.79 -0.12 -16.82
C ALA A 132 6.36 0.82 -17.95
N ARG A 133 5.28 1.61 -17.77
CA ARG A 133 4.87 2.63 -18.75
C ARG A 133 5.92 3.74 -18.88
N ILE A 134 6.49 4.20 -17.78
CA ILE A 134 7.57 5.20 -17.82
C ILE A 134 8.81 4.64 -18.52
N GLN A 135 9.16 3.38 -18.25
CA GLN A 135 10.28 2.71 -18.88
C GLN A 135 10.06 2.54 -20.40
N ILE A 136 8.83 2.30 -20.86
CA ILE A 136 8.49 2.33 -22.30
C ILE A 136 8.80 3.71 -22.89
N GLU A 137 8.32 4.78 -22.26
CA GLU A 137 8.57 6.16 -22.73
C GLU A 137 10.06 6.55 -22.72
N GLN A 138 10.85 5.94 -21.83
CA GLN A 138 12.30 6.11 -21.78
C GLN A 138 13.05 5.23 -22.79
N GLY A 139 12.37 4.31 -23.49
CA GLY A 139 12.99 3.32 -24.38
C GLY A 139 13.65 2.14 -23.66
N GLU A 140 13.45 2.02 -22.35
CA GLU A 140 14.02 1.00 -21.47
C GLU A 140 13.16 -0.29 -21.49
N PHE A 141 13.02 -0.87 -22.68
CA PHE A 141 12.02 -1.92 -22.92
C PHE A 141 12.24 -3.20 -22.11
N GLU A 142 13.50 -3.62 -21.89
CA GLU A 142 13.80 -4.80 -21.07
C GLU A 142 13.41 -4.58 -19.60
N LEU A 143 13.62 -3.36 -19.08
CA LEU A 143 13.17 -3.00 -17.74
C LEU A 143 11.64 -2.98 -17.67
N ALA A 144 10.97 -2.44 -18.70
CA ALA A 144 9.51 -2.42 -18.76
C ALA A 144 8.90 -3.82 -18.73
N LEU A 145 9.47 -4.78 -19.48
CA LEU A 145 9.05 -6.19 -19.43
C LEU A 145 9.26 -6.80 -18.04
N ALA A 146 10.43 -6.57 -17.43
CA ALA A 146 10.74 -7.06 -16.10
C ALA A 146 9.81 -6.49 -15.03
N SER A 147 9.46 -5.21 -15.12
CA SER A 147 8.48 -4.58 -14.21
C SER A 147 7.07 -5.14 -14.42
N ALA A 148 6.63 -5.32 -15.66
CA ALA A 148 5.35 -5.97 -15.95
C ALA A 148 5.30 -7.42 -15.43
N GLU A 149 6.42 -8.14 -15.42
CA GLU A 149 6.54 -9.51 -14.90
C GLU A 149 6.50 -9.62 -13.38
N LYS A 150 6.92 -8.56 -12.67
CA LYS A 150 6.84 -8.50 -11.21
C LYS A 150 5.42 -8.27 -10.69
N VAL A 151 4.45 -8.00 -11.57
CA VAL A 151 3.03 -7.90 -11.20
C VAL A 151 2.51 -9.29 -10.80
N SER A 152 2.37 -9.51 -9.50
CA SER A 152 2.03 -10.81 -8.91
C SER A 152 0.53 -11.00 -8.66
N ASP A 153 -0.21 -9.89 -8.53
CA ASP A 153 -1.64 -9.91 -8.23
C ASP A 153 -2.46 -10.24 -9.49
N GLN A 154 -3.31 -11.28 -9.40
CA GLN A 154 -4.12 -11.76 -10.52
C GLN A 154 -5.08 -10.70 -11.05
N ALA A 155 -5.54 -9.78 -10.19
CA ALA A 155 -6.42 -8.69 -10.61
C ALA A 155 -5.77 -7.76 -11.65
N PHE A 156 -4.44 -7.75 -11.73
CA PHE A 156 -3.65 -6.90 -12.61
C PHE A 156 -3.02 -7.64 -13.79
N LYS A 157 -3.34 -8.92 -13.97
CA LYS A 157 -2.74 -9.76 -15.03
C LYS A 157 -3.06 -9.24 -16.43
N SER A 158 -4.29 -8.78 -16.67
CA SER A 158 -4.70 -8.17 -17.94
C SER A 158 -3.82 -6.96 -18.27
N GLN A 159 -3.60 -6.07 -17.30
CA GLN A 159 -2.84 -4.84 -17.48
C GLN A 159 -1.35 -5.12 -17.64
N SER A 160 -0.82 -6.14 -16.96
CA SER A 160 0.57 -6.60 -17.19
C SER A 160 0.75 -7.09 -18.63
N GLN A 161 -0.19 -7.89 -19.15
CA GLN A 161 -0.14 -8.36 -20.54
C GLN A 161 -0.32 -7.23 -21.55
N GLU A 162 -1.20 -6.26 -21.27
CA GLU A 162 -1.33 -5.05 -22.08
C GLU A 162 0.00 -4.29 -22.18
N ILE A 163 0.69 -4.06 -21.05
CA ILE A 163 1.98 -3.38 -21.04
C ILE A 163 3.04 -4.16 -21.83
N LYS A 164 3.10 -5.49 -21.70
CA LYS A 164 4.01 -6.30 -22.53
C LYS A 164 3.70 -6.13 -24.02
N GLY A 165 2.42 -6.07 -24.39
CA GLY A 165 1.99 -5.77 -25.75
C GLY A 165 2.47 -4.40 -26.22
N ASP A 166 2.33 -3.38 -25.37
CA ASP A 166 2.81 -2.01 -25.65
C ASP A 166 4.34 -1.98 -25.85
N VAL A 167 5.12 -2.71 -25.04
CA VAL A 167 6.56 -2.87 -25.23
C VAL A 167 6.86 -3.50 -26.59
N TYR A 168 6.23 -4.62 -26.92
CA TYR A 168 6.49 -5.32 -28.18
C TYR A 168 6.07 -4.51 -29.40
N LEU A 169 4.99 -3.73 -29.28
CA LEU A 169 4.58 -2.78 -30.31
C LEU A 169 5.65 -1.70 -30.53
N ALA A 170 6.18 -1.11 -29.45
CA ALA A 170 7.24 -0.11 -29.53
C ALA A 170 8.53 -0.68 -30.15
N GLN A 171 8.80 -1.96 -29.95
CA GLN A 171 9.90 -2.69 -30.59
C GLN A 171 9.60 -3.19 -32.03
N GLN A 172 8.41 -2.90 -32.57
CA GLN A 172 7.93 -3.41 -33.87
C GLN A 172 7.85 -4.96 -33.96
N LEU A 173 7.76 -5.65 -32.81
CA LEU A 173 7.58 -7.09 -32.72
C LEU A 173 6.09 -7.45 -32.74
N PHE A 174 5.43 -7.19 -33.86
CA PHE A 174 3.97 -7.22 -33.99
C PHE A 174 3.32 -8.55 -33.62
N ASP A 175 3.96 -9.69 -33.91
CA ASP A 175 3.42 -11.01 -33.53
C ASP A 175 3.42 -11.22 -32.02
N LYS A 176 4.48 -10.76 -31.32
CA LYS A 176 4.54 -10.80 -29.86
C LYS A 176 3.54 -9.83 -29.24
N ALA A 177 3.39 -8.63 -29.81
CA ALA A 177 2.39 -7.66 -29.38
C ALA A 177 0.97 -8.22 -29.49
N ARG A 178 0.64 -8.85 -30.64
CA ARG A 178 -0.65 -9.52 -30.87
C ARG A 178 -0.92 -10.61 -29.85
N ALA A 179 0.08 -11.45 -29.57
CA ALA A 179 -0.05 -12.51 -28.57
C ALA A 179 -0.32 -11.95 -27.17
N ALA A 180 0.40 -10.90 -26.76
CA ALA A 180 0.23 -10.27 -25.45
C ALA A 180 -1.13 -9.58 -25.29
N TYR A 181 -1.59 -8.80 -26.28
CA TYR A 181 -2.91 -8.19 -26.23
C TYR A 181 -4.04 -9.22 -26.26
N SER A 182 -3.88 -10.32 -27.01
CA SER A 182 -4.84 -11.43 -27.00
C SER A 182 -4.93 -12.07 -25.61
N ALA A 183 -3.79 -12.33 -24.96
CA ALA A 183 -3.74 -12.85 -23.60
C ALA A 183 -4.36 -11.89 -22.57
N ALA A 184 -4.22 -10.57 -22.75
CA ALA A 184 -4.89 -9.58 -21.92
C ALA A 184 -6.43 -9.67 -22.06
N LEU A 185 -6.94 -9.82 -23.29
CA LEU A 185 -8.38 -9.93 -23.56
C LEU A 185 -9.02 -11.21 -23.00
N GLU A 186 -8.28 -12.30 -22.82
CA GLU A 186 -8.79 -13.52 -22.19
C GLU A 186 -9.32 -13.26 -20.76
N THR A 187 -8.71 -12.29 -20.07
CA THR A 187 -9.08 -11.91 -18.69
C THR A 187 -9.93 -10.65 -18.60
N ASN A 188 -10.06 -9.88 -19.69
CA ASN A 188 -10.81 -8.63 -19.75
C ASN A 188 -11.41 -8.40 -21.17
N ASP A 189 -12.34 -9.27 -21.56
CA ASP A 189 -12.89 -9.38 -22.91
C ASP A 189 -13.73 -8.16 -23.38
N ARG A 190 -14.09 -7.27 -22.45
CA ARG A 190 -14.91 -6.07 -22.70
C ARG A 190 -14.09 -4.80 -22.87
N ASP A 191 -12.77 -4.87 -22.72
CA ASP A 191 -11.91 -3.71 -22.87
C ASP A 191 -11.84 -3.24 -24.33
N GLN A 192 -12.53 -2.14 -24.61
CA GLN A 192 -12.59 -1.55 -25.95
C GLN A 192 -11.25 -0.95 -26.38
N VAL A 193 -10.46 -0.44 -25.43
CA VAL A 193 -9.15 0.15 -25.73
C VAL A 193 -8.20 -0.95 -26.16
N LEU A 194 -8.20 -2.09 -25.46
CA LEU A 194 -7.36 -3.22 -25.80
C LEU A 194 -7.72 -3.84 -27.16
N LYS A 195 -9.01 -3.93 -27.49
CA LYS A 195 -9.46 -4.33 -28.83
C LYS A 195 -8.95 -3.37 -29.90
N MET A 196 -9.08 -2.06 -29.67
CA MET A 196 -8.57 -1.05 -30.60
C MET A 196 -7.04 -1.15 -30.78
N LYS A 197 -6.28 -1.40 -29.71
CA LYS A 197 -4.82 -1.66 -29.80
C LYS A 197 -4.52 -2.88 -30.67
N LEU A 198 -5.25 -3.98 -30.48
CA LEU A 198 -5.10 -5.20 -31.25
C LEU A 198 -5.46 -5.00 -32.73
N ASP A 199 -6.51 -4.27 -33.04
CA ASP A 199 -6.94 -3.98 -34.41
C ASP A 199 -5.93 -3.06 -35.12
N ASN A 200 -5.42 -2.05 -34.43
CA ASN A 200 -4.43 -1.11 -34.97
C ASN A 200 -3.07 -1.77 -35.28
N LEU A 201 -2.72 -2.88 -34.63
CA LEU A 201 -1.51 -3.65 -34.96
C LEU A 201 -1.53 -4.15 -36.41
N ALA A 202 -2.69 -4.55 -36.94
CA ALA A 202 -2.81 -5.02 -38.31
C ALA A 202 -2.54 -3.91 -39.34
N ILE A 203 -2.80 -2.66 -38.97
CA ILE A 203 -2.47 -1.50 -39.80
C ILE A 203 -0.97 -1.20 -39.72
N ALA A 204 -0.41 -1.16 -38.49
CA ALA A 204 1.01 -0.88 -38.26
C ALA A 204 1.96 -1.92 -38.84
N ALA A 205 1.55 -3.20 -38.92
CA ALA A 205 2.36 -4.25 -39.51
C ALA A 205 2.39 -4.24 -41.05
N ASN A 206 1.46 -3.54 -41.70
CA ASN A 206 1.25 -3.54 -43.15
C ASN A 206 1.57 -2.18 -43.83
N GLY A 207 1.93 -1.15 -43.05
CA GLY A 207 2.29 0.19 -43.53
C GLY A 207 3.78 0.45 -43.40
#